data_AF-A0A843CSB3-F1
#
_entry.id   AF-A0A843CSB3-F1
#
_cell.length_a   1.000
_cell.length_b   1.000
_cell.length_c   1.000
_cell.angle_alpha   90.00
_cell.angle_beta   90.00
_cell.angle_gamma   90.00
#
_symmetry.space_group_name_H-M   'P 1'
#
loop_
_entity.id
_entity.type
_entity.pdbx_description
1 polymer ?
#
loop_
_entity_poly.entity_id
_entity_poly.type
_entity_poly.pdbx_seq_one_letter_code
_entity_poly.pdbx_strand_id
1 'polypeptide(L)'
;LSYAIPVIGGHHGANDCAKRLAGLGITPVISTATEVMGRKSVEEIAKSENLTVVNRSSTRKVNGAILDSDVPILRVNPPKVIVANPGVSVLVNDSKYVIGIGCRLGTTEEEVMSAVREGCKKAGISESDAKIFATTIKKFHEAGLKTAAEKLNANLIFLDDETINSQMPPSKSCAERLGLCGVSEPCATALSREGVLILEKTVFGRVTIAIAK
;
A
#
# COMPACT_ATOMS: atom_id res chain seq x y z
N LEU A 1 12.32 24.71 23.45
CA LEU A 1 11.05 24.30 22.82
C LEU A 1 10.58 23.03 23.51
N SER A 2 9.44 23.06 24.19
CA SER A 2 8.99 21.92 25.04
C SER A 2 7.81 21.16 24.44
N TYR A 3 7.02 21.77 23.55
CA TYR A 3 5.81 21.17 23.00
C TYR A 3 5.71 21.35 21.48
N ALA A 4 5.10 20.37 20.81
CA ALA A 4 4.72 20.43 19.40
C ALA A 4 3.20 20.32 19.28
N ILE A 5 2.55 21.44 18.94
CA ILE A 5 1.09 21.56 18.88
C ILE A 5 0.67 21.75 17.40
N PRO A 6 0.00 20.77 16.77
CA PRO A 6 -0.56 20.93 15.44
C PRO A 6 -1.71 21.96 15.47
N VAL A 7 -1.56 23.09 14.76
CA VAL A 7 -2.60 24.14 14.70
C VAL A 7 -3.52 23.97 13.48
N ILE A 8 -3.03 23.33 12.41
CA ILE A 8 -3.79 23.04 11.19
C ILE A 8 -3.32 21.71 10.59
N GLY A 9 -4.18 21.07 9.78
CA GLY A 9 -3.77 19.94 8.96
C GLY A 9 -3.52 18.65 9.73
N GLY A 10 -4.18 18.45 10.88
CA GLY A 10 -4.03 17.23 11.69
C GLY A 10 -4.21 15.95 10.86
N HIS A 11 -5.28 15.90 10.04
CA HIS A 11 -5.56 14.79 9.11
C HIS A 11 -4.71 14.77 7.83
N HIS A 12 -3.87 15.78 7.62
CA HIS A 12 -2.99 15.91 6.44
C HIS A 12 -1.51 15.83 6.84
N GLY A 13 -1.21 15.19 7.98
CA GLY A 13 0.16 14.88 8.41
C GLY A 13 0.74 15.80 9.47
N ALA A 14 0.05 16.86 9.90
CA ALA A 14 0.56 17.72 10.98
C ALA A 14 0.67 16.99 12.32
N ASN A 15 -0.25 16.05 12.59
CA ASN A 15 -0.19 15.18 13.77
C ASN A 15 1.02 14.24 13.69
N ASP A 16 1.25 13.61 12.54
CA ASP A 16 2.41 12.74 12.31
C ASP A 16 3.73 13.52 12.45
N CYS A 17 3.78 14.76 11.96
CA CYS A 17 4.93 15.65 12.16
C CYS A 17 5.17 15.94 13.64
N ALA A 18 4.13 16.28 14.42
CA ALA A 18 4.28 16.50 15.86
C ALA A 18 4.77 15.25 16.58
N LYS A 19 4.24 14.06 16.27
CA LYS A 19 4.71 12.78 16.84
C LYS A 19 6.18 12.51 16.54
N ARG A 20 6.64 12.82 15.32
CA ARG A 20 8.05 12.63 14.94
C ARG A 20 9.00 13.54 15.72
N LEU A 21 8.56 14.72 16.13
CA LEU A 21 9.35 15.64 16.96
C LEU A 21 9.56 15.12 18.40
N ALA A 22 8.79 14.12 18.84
CA ALA A 22 9.03 13.44 20.12
C ALA A 22 10.42 12.83 20.22
N GLY A 23 10.99 12.37 19.11
CA GLY A 23 12.37 11.86 19.05
C GLY A 23 13.44 12.90 19.38
N LEU A 24 13.09 14.19 19.41
CA LEU A 24 13.98 15.30 19.77
C LEU A 24 13.75 15.80 21.20
N GLY A 25 12.98 15.07 22.03
CA GLY A 25 12.62 15.47 23.38
C GLY A 25 11.52 16.52 23.46
N ILE A 26 10.82 16.80 22.36
CA ILE A 26 9.69 17.74 22.30
C ILE A 26 8.39 16.98 22.52
N THR A 27 7.57 17.37 23.49
CA THR A 27 6.33 16.66 23.80
C THR A 27 5.23 17.01 22.76
N PRO A 28 4.74 16.05 21.96
CA PRO A 28 3.61 16.31 21.07
C PRO A 28 2.32 16.50 21.89
N VAL A 29 1.55 17.52 21.56
CA VAL A 29 0.24 17.79 22.17
C VAL A 29 -0.79 17.77 21.06
N ILE A 30 -1.42 16.61 20.87
CA ILE A 30 -2.41 16.39 19.83
C ILE A 30 -3.79 16.47 20.47
N SER A 31 -4.58 17.45 20.03
CA SER A 31 -5.91 17.76 20.59
C SER A 31 -7.06 17.40 19.64
N THR A 32 -6.78 16.74 18.52
CA THR A 32 -7.81 16.32 17.58
C THR A 32 -8.71 15.26 18.22
N ALA A 33 -10.02 15.52 18.20
CA ALA A 33 -11.04 14.76 18.93
C ALA A 33 -11.06 13.26 18.60
N THR A 34 -10.67 12.86 17.39
CA THR A 34 -10.55 11.44 16.97
C THR A 34 -9.48 10.67 17.76
N GLU A 35 -8.39 11.33 18.14
CA GLU A 35 -7.25 10.70 18.84
C GLU A 35 -7.43 10.63 20.35
N VAL A 36 -8.16 11.58 20.96
CA VAL A 36 -8.52 11.52 22.39
C VAL A 36 -9.39 10.31 22.71
N MET A 37 -10.19 9.85 21.74
CA MET A 37 -11.07 8.68 21.90
C MET A 37 -10.54 7.38 21.28
N GLY A 38 -9.34 7.40 20.68
CA GLY A 38 -8.72 6.22 20.05
C GLY A 38 -9.47 5.69 18.82
N ARG A 39 -10.32 6.51 18.16
CA ARG A 39 -11.14 6.08 17.02
C ARG A 39 -10.56 6.62 15.72
N LYS A 40 -10.21 5.71 14.80
CA LYS A 40 -9.66 6.05 13.48
C LYS A 40 -10.72 6.73 12.61
N SER A 41 -10.34 7.81 11.94
CA SER A 41 -11.12 8.43 10.87
C SER A 41 -11.26 7.50 9.65
N VAL A 42 -12.21 7.80 8.77
CA VAL A 42 -12.41 7.05 7.51
C VAL A 42 -11.13 7.03 6.68
N GLU A 43 -10.40 8.14 6.61
CA GLU A 43 -9.14 8.27 5.88
C GLU A 43 -8.03 7.43 6.51
N GLU A 44 -7.95 7.39 7.85
CA GLU A 44 -6.99 6.52 8.55
C GLU A 44 -7.32 5.05 8.38
N ILE A 45 -8.60 4.67 8.39
CA ILE A 45 -9.04 3.30 8.08
C ILE A 45 -8.60 2.95 6.66
N ALA A 46 -8.95 3.79 5.69
CA ALA A 46 -8.58 3.60 4.29
C ALA A 46 -7.06 3.46 4.12
N LYS A 47 -6.28 4.33 4.75
CA LYS A 47 -4.81 4.28 4.71
C LYS A 47 -4.27 3.00 5.35
N SER A 48 -4.73 2.65 6.55
CA SER A 48 -4.23 1.49 7.29
C SER A 48 -4.61 0.14 6.66
N GLU A 49 -5.65 0.12 5.83
CA GLU A 49 -6.10 -1.08 5.12
C GLU A 49 -5.82 -1.06 3.61
N ASN A 50 -5.11 -0.04 3.11
CA ASN A 50 -4.82 0.15 1.69
C ASN A 50 -6.08 0.16 0.81
N LEU A 51 -7.10 0.89 1.26
CA LEU A 51 -8.35 1.13 0.55
C LEU A 51 -8.42 2.58 0.06
N THR A 52 -9.28 2.81 -0.92
CA THR A 52 -9.61 4.11 -1.48
C THR A 52 -11.04 4.46 -1.11
N VAL A 53 -11.26 5.67 -0.61
CA VAL A 53 -12.60 6.20 -0.36
C VAL A 53 -13.21 6.64 -1.69
N VAL A 54 -14.27 5.96 -2.13
CA VAL A 54 -14.93 6.23 -3.42
C VAL A 54 -15.68 7.56 -3.40
N ASN A 55 -16.40 7.82 -2.32
CA ASN A 55 -17.30 8.96 -2.19
C ASN A 55 -16.83 9.95 -1.10
N ARG A 56 -15.65 10.54 -1.27
CA ARG A 56 -15.00 11.42 -0.27
C ARG A 56 -15.90 12.46 0.43
N SER A 57 -16.93 12.98 -0.22
CA SER A 57 -17.88 13.92 0.42
C SER A 57 -18.60 13.33 1.64
N SER A 58 -18.71 12.00 1.75
CA SER A 58 -19.33 11.34 2.90
C SER A 58 -18.46 11.38 4.17
N THR A 59 -17.13 11.53 4.04
CA THR A 59 -16.22 11.34 5.18
C THR A 59 -16.45 12.36 6.28
N ARG A 60 -16.87 13.59 5.93
CA ARG A 60 -17.23 14.62 6.93
C ARG A 60 -18.33 14.12 7.88
N LYS A 61 -19.40 13.55 7.35
CA LYS A 61 -20.55 13.09 8.15
C LYS A 61 -20.20 11.86 8.96
N VAL A 62 -19.43 10.93 8.38
CA VAL A 62 -18.98 9.72 9.08
C VAL A 62 -17.97 10.06 10.18
N ASN A 63 -16.98 10.90 9.91
CA ASN A 63 -15.99 11.31 10.90
C ASN A 63 -16.64 12.09 12.05
N GLY A 64 -17.64 12.93 11.78
CA GLY A 64 -18.47 13.53 12.83
C GLY A 64 -19.15 12.47 13.71
N ALA A 65 -19.79 11.47 13.10
CA ALA A 65 -20.45 10.39 13.83
C ALA A 65 -19.46 9.49 14.63
N ILE A 66 -18.23 9.31 14.15
CA ILE A 66 -17.15 8.57 14.83
C ILE A 66 -16.78 9.23 16.16
N LEU A 67 -16.84 10.57 16.24
CA LEU A 67 -16.58 11.29 17.48
C LEU A 67 -17.62 10.98 18.56
N ASP A 68 -18.89 10.90 18.15
CA ASP A 68 -20.00 10.71 19.09
C ASP A 68 -20.25 9.23 19.42
N SER A 69 -19.97 8.33 18.48
CA SER A 69 -20.42 6.92 18.54
C SER A 69 -19.47 5.96 17.82
N ASP A 70 -19.58 4.68 18.13
CA ASP A 70 -18.89 3.64 17.37
C ASP A 70 -19.64 3.40 16.06
N VAL A 71 -19.01 3.73 14.93
CA VAL A 71 -19.60 3.60 13.61
C VAL A 71 -19.19 2.24 13.01
N PRO A 72 -20.15 1.36 12.68
CA PRO A 72 -19.82 0.01 12.21
C PRO A 72 -19.14 0.02 10.83
N ILE A 73 -18.14 -0.84 10.67
CA ILE A 73 -17.48 -1.11 9.39
C ILE A 73 -18.06 -2.42 8.82
N LEU A 74 -18.77 -2.33 7.69
CA LEU A 74 -19.35 -3.49 7.01
C LEU A 74 -18.44 -3.95 5.86
N ARG A 75 -17.94 -5.20 5.94
CA ARG A 75 -17.17 -5.85 4.87
C ARG A 75 -18.07 -6.70 3.98
N VAL A 76 -17.89 -6.59 2.67
CA VAL A 76 -18.74 -7.25 1.66
C VAL A 76 -17.86 -8.06 0.71
N ASN A 77 -18.07 -9.37 0.64
CA ASN A 77 -17.35 -10.26 -0.29
C ASN A 77 -18.05 -10.32 -1.67
N PRO A 78 -17.30 -10.40 -2.77
CA PRO A 78 -17.86 -10.50 -4.12
C PRO A 78 -18.52 -11.87 -4.40
N PRO A 79 -19.43 -11.98 -5.41
CA PRO A 79 -20.06 -10.89 -6.15
C PRO A 79 -21.31 -10.34 -5.43
N LYS A 80 -21.41 -9.02 -5.23
CA LYS A 80 -22.55 -8.36 -4.57
C LYS A 80 -22.76 -6.94 -5.11
N VAL A 81 -24.01 -6.46 -5.05
CA VAL A 81 -24.38 -5.05 -5.31
C VAL A 81 -24.64 -4.35 -3.98
N ILE A 82 -24.03 -3.18 -3.77
CA ILE A 82 -24.21 -2.37 -2.55
C ILE A 82 -24.95 -1.08 -2.92
N VAL A 83 -26.07 -0.82 -2.24
CA VAL A 83 -26.79 0.46 -2.30
C VAL A 83 -26.54 1.20 -0.99
N ALA A 84 -25.89 2.36 -1.05
CA ALA A 84 -25.48 3.14 0.11
C ALA A 84 -26.17 4.51 0.14
N ASN A 85 -26.82 4.83 1.26
CA ASN A 85 -27.46 6.13 1.48
C ASN A 85 -26.44 7.25 1.75
N PRO A 86 -26.80 8.53 1.55
CA PRO A 86 -25.92 9.66 1.88
C PRO A 86 -25.43 9.64 3.34
N GLY A 87 -24.12 9.78 3.52
CA GLY A 87 -23.48 9.67 4.83
C GLY A 87 -22.88 8.29 5.13
N VAL A 88 -22.95 7.34 4.20
CA VAL A 88 -22.15 6.11 4.24
C VAL A 88 -20.86 6.33 3.45
N SER A 89 -19.71 6.04 4.04
CA SER A 89 -18.43 6.01 3.33
C SER A 89 -18.18 4.64 2.72
N VAL A 90 -17.88 4.61 1.42
CA VAL A 90 -17.56 3.38 0.68
C VAL A 90 -16.06 3.35 0.42
N LEU A 91 -15.42 2.28 0.89
CA LEU A 91 -14.00 2.04 0.72
C LEU A 91 -13.81 0.82 -0.18
N VAL A 92 -12.93 0.94 -1.18
CA VAL A 92 -12.62 -0.14 -2.12
C VAL A 92 -11.12 -0.28 -2.28
N ASN A 93 -10.63 -1.50 -2.50
CA ASN A 93 -9.26 -1.69 -2.94
C ASN A 93 -9.21 -1.49 -4.47
N ASP A 94 -8.94 -0.26 -4.92
CA ASP A 94 -8.83 0.11 -6.34
C ASP A 94 -7.39 0.45 -6.72
N SER A 95 -6.42 -0.32 -6.21
CA SER A 95 -5.03 -0.19 -6.66
C SER A 95 -4.99 -0.42 -8.17
N LYS A 96 -4.81 0.67 -8.94
CA LYS A 96 -4.77 0.64 -10.41
C LYS A 96 -3.60 -0.17 -10.93
N TYR A 97 -2.52 -0.20 -10.15
CA TYR A 97 -1.30 -0.88 -10.52
C TYR A 97 -0.87 -1.86 -9.44
N VAL A 98 -0.25 -2.95 -9.88
CA VAL A 98 0.44 -3.93 -9.05
C VAL A 98 1.92 -3.87 -9.36
N ILE A 99 2.75 -3.75 -8.34
CA ILE A 99 4.21 -3.82 -8.47
C ILE A 99 4.68 -5.22 -8.11
N GLY A 100 5.15 -5.98 -9.09
CA GLY A 100 5.82 -7.24 -8.82
C GLY A 100 7.30 -7.02 -8.54
N ILE A 101 7.79 -7.59 -7.44
CA ILE A 101 9.13 -7.36 -6.91
C ILE A 101 9.90 -8.68 -6.82
N GLY A 102 10.98 -8.78 -7.58
CA GLY A 102 12.05 -9.76 -7.38
C GLY A 102 13.25 -9.09 -6.72
N CYS A 103 14.00 -9.80 -5.88
CA CYS A 103 15.22 -9.24 -5.29
C CYS A 103 16.25 -10.34 -4.95
N ARG A 104 17.50 -9.94 -4.68
CA ARG A 104 18.53 -10.83 -4.13
C ARG A 104 18.33 -11.02 -2.61
N LEU A 105 18.95 -12.06 -2.05
CA LEU A 105 18.94 -12.28 -0.60
C LEU A 105 19.61 -11.11 0.14
N GLY A 106 18.98 -10.62 1.21
CA GLY A 106 19.54 -9.53 2.02
C GLY A 106 19.48 -8.17 1.33
N THR A 107 18.48 -7.97 0.47
CA THR A 107 18.16 -6.64 -0.09
C THR A 107 17.62 -5.75 1.02
N THR A 108 18.10 -4.51 1.12
CA THR A 108 17.67 -3.56 2.16
C THR A 108 16.37 -2.86 1.76
N GLU A 109 15.69 -2.27 2.74
CA GLU A 109 14.48 -1.48 2.50
C GLU A 109 14.74 -0.28 1.58
N GLU A 110 15.90 0.38 1.69
CA GLU A 110 16.26 1.52 0.85
C GLU A 110 16.41 1.12 -0.61
N GLU A 111 16.99 -0.05 -0.88
CA GLU A 111 17.12 -0.57 -2.25
C GLU A 111 15.74 -0.85 -2.86
N VAL A 112 14.82 -1.44 -2.08
CA VAL A 112 13.45 -1.70 -2.55
C VAL A 112 12.71 -0.40 -2.79
N MET A 113 12.76 0.55 -1.86
CA MET A 113 12.10 1.85 -2.01
C MET A 113 12.65 2.65 -3.20
N SER A 114 13.98 2.64 -3.42
CA SER A 114 14.60 3.29 -4.57
C SER A 114 14.13 2.66 -5.88
N ALA A 115 14.13 1.32 -5.94
CA ALA A 115 13.68 0.58 -7.11
C ALA A 115 12.19 0.82 -7.44
N VAL A 116 11.33 0.86 -6.42
CA VAL A 116 9.89 1.18 -6.60
C VAL A 116 9.73 2.60 -7.15
N ARG A 117 10.39 3.59 -6.55
CA ARG A 117 10.32 4.99 -7.01
C ARG A 117 10.80 5.14 -8.46
N GLU A 118 11.95 4.54 -8.78
CA GLU A 118 12.49 4.57 -10.14
C GLU A 118 11.61 3.80 -11.13
N GLY A 119 11.04 2.66 -10.72
CA GLY A 119 10.08 1.89 -11.49
C GLY A 119 8.82 2.68 -11.82
N CYS A 120 8.18 3.28 -10.82
CA CYS A 120 7.02 4.15 -11.01
C CYS A 120 7.34 5.33 -11.94
N LYS A 121 8.50 5.97 -11.76
CA LYS A 121 8.96 7.06 -12.63
C LYS A 121 9.14 6.60 -14.08
N LYS A 122 9.74 5.43 -14.32
CA LYS A 122 9.90 4.87 -15.68
C LYS A 122 8.57 4.48 -16.31
N ALA A 123 7.62 4.00 -15.51
CA ALA A 123 6.29 3.63 -15.95
C ALA A 123 5.34 4.83 -16.14
N GLY A 124 5.76 6.03 -15.72
CA GLY A 124 4.94 7.25 -15.81
C GLY A 124 3.76 7.28 -14.84
N ILE A 125 3.83 6.53 -13.72
CA ILE A 125 2.76 6.46 -12.72
C ILE A 125 3.17 7.08 -11.38
N SER A 126 2.18 7.46 -10.58
CA SER A 126 2.41 7.88 -9.20
C SER A 126 2.60 6.68 -8.27
N GLU A 127 3.53 6.75 -7.33
CA GLU A 127 3.69 5.75 -6.26
C GLU A 127 2.39 5.57 -5.43
N SER A 128 1.51 6.58 -5.40
CA SER A 128 0.21 6.49 -4.73
C SER A 128 -0.77 5.53 -5.41
N ASP A 129 -0.59 5.26 -6.70
CA ASP A 129 -1.54 4.50 -7.52
C ASP A 129 -1.23 2.99 -7.50
N ALA A 130 -0.13 2.61 -6.87
CA ALA A 130 0.34 1.23 -6.74
C ALA A 130 0.43 0.85 -5.25
N LYS A 131 -0.64 0.27 -4.72
CA LYS A 131 -0.80 -0.12 -3.32
C LYS A 131 -0.75 -1.63 -3.10
N ILE A 132 -0.55 -2.40 -4.17
CA ILE A 132 -0.33 -3.85 -4.11
C ILE A 132 1.09 -4.14 -4.61
N PHE A 133 1.91 -4.72 -3.73
CA PHE A 133 3.20 -5.29 -4.07
C PHE A 133 3.09 -6.81 -4.05
N ALA A 134 3.72 -7.47 -5.01
CA ALA A 134 3.60 -8.90 -5.20
C ALA A 134 4.98 -9.55 -5.31
N THR A 135 5.19 -10.69 -4.63
CA THR A 135 6.42 -11.47 -4.73
C THR A 135 6.15 -12.95 -4.45
N THR A 136 7.16 -13.81 -4.53
CA THR A 136 7.04 -15.25 -4.23
C THR A 136 7.08 -15.53 -2.73
N ILE A 137 6.32 -16.54 -2.26
CA ILE A 137 6.38 -17.05 -0.88
C ILE A 137 7.80 -17.42 -0.43
N LYS A 138 8.69 -17.79 -1.36
CA LYS A 138 10.11 -18.06 -1.08
C LYS A 138 10.87 -16.84 -0.53
N LYS A 139 10.30 -15.63 -0.69
CA LYS A 139 10.82 -14.35 -0.19
C LYS A 139 10.23 -13.93 1.15
N PHE A 140 9.44 -14.78 1.81
CA PHE A 140 8.73 -14.43 3.04
C PHE A 140 9.63 -13.96 4.19
N HIS A 141 10.89 -14.40 4.23
CA HIS A 141 11.83 -14.01 5.29
C HIS A 141 12.65 -12.74 4.99
N GLU A 142 12.45 -12.10 3.84
CA GLU A 142 13.17 -10.87 3.50
C GLU A 142 12.58 -9.66 4.22
N ALA A 143 13.25 -9.22 5.30
CA ALA A 143 12.83 -8.06 6.07
C ALA A 143 12.75 -6.78 5.22
N GLY A 144 13.69 -6.56 4.31
CA GLY A 144 13.73 -5.36 3.46
C GLY A 144 12.49 -5.16 2.60
N LEU A 145 11.85 -6.25 2.13
CA LEU A 145 10.59 -6.17 1.38
C LEU A 145 9.42 -5.75 2.28
N LYS A 146 9.32 -6.36 3.46
CA LYS A 146 8.24 -6.07 4.42
C LYS A 146 8.32 -4.62 4.90
N THR A 147 9.49 -4.19 5.35
CA THR A 147 9.69 -2.81 5.84
C THR A 147 9.46 -1.78 4.74
N ALA A 148 9.90 -2.04 3.51
CA ALA A 148 9.66 -1.15 2.38
C ALA A 148 8.16 -1.05 2.03
N ALA A 149 7.44 -2.17 2.01
CA ALA A 149 6.00 -2.18 1.75
C ALA A 149 5.23 -1.41 2.83
N GLU A 150 5.58 -1.59 4.11
CA GLU A 150 5.01 -0.83 5.22
C GLU A 150 5.27 0.68 5.07
N LYS A 151 6.51 1.09 4.79
CA LYS A 151 6.87 2.51 4.59
C LYS A 151 6.19 3.15 3.39
N LEU A 152 5.97 2.39 2.32
CA LEU A 152 5.26 2.84 1.12
C LEU A 152 3.73 2.74 1.26
N ASN A 153 3.25 2.26 2.41
CA ASN A 153 1.84 2.02 2.70
C ASN A 153 1.23 1.19 1.57
N ALA A 154 1.79 0.01 1.35
CA ALA A 154 1.39 -0.96 0.33
C ALA A 154 1.19 -2.34 0.97
N ASN A 155 0.25 -3.11 0.43
CA ASN A 155 0.05 -4.51 0.79
C ASN A 155 1.07 -5.38 0.06
N LEU A 156 1.95 -6.04 0.80
CA LEU A 156 2.85 -7.05 0.24
C LEU A 156 2.17 -8.43 0.25
N ILE A 157 1.90 -8.95 -0.95
CA ILE A 157 1.27 -10.24 -1.18
C ILE A 157 2.34 -11.25 -1.63
N PHE A 158 2.34 -12.40 -0.98
CA PHE A 158 3.21 -13.52 -1.31
C PHE A 158 2.41 -14.57 -2.09
N LEU A 159 2.88 -14.93 -3.28
CA LEU A 159 2.25 -15.91 -4.15
C LEU A 159 2.98 -17.25 -4.08
N ASP A 160 2.21 -18.33 -4.14
CA ASP A 160 2.73 -19.69 -4.28
C ASP A 160 3.27 -19.95 -5.70
N ASP A 161 4.03 -21.04 -5.84
CA ASP A 161 4.70 -21.41 -7.08
C ASP A 161 3.69 -21.73 -8.20
N GLU A 162 2.51 -22.28 -7.88
CA GLU A 162 1.47 -22.62 -8.86
C GLU A 162 0.88 -21.37 -9.50
N THR A 163 0.49 -20.40 -8.67
CA THR A 163 -0.03 -19.10 -9.10
C THR A 163 0.97 -18.39 -10.00
N ILE A 164 2.25 -18.37 -9.63
CA ILE A 164 3.31 -17.75 -10.43
C ILE A 164 3.50 -18.49 -11.76
N ASN A 165 3.61 -19.82 -11.74
CA ASN A 165 3.90 -20.62 -12.92
C ASN A 165 2.72 -20.75 -13.90
N SER A 166 1.50 -20.42 -13.47
CA SER A 166 0.34 -20.29 -14.36
C SER A 166 0.45 -19.10 -15.32
N GLN A 167 1.38 -18.18 -15.06
CA GLN A 167 1.57 -16.96 -15.85
C GLN A 167 2.55 -17.18 -17.00
N MET A 168 2.43 -16.34 -18.03
CA MET A 168 3.33 -16.33 -19.20
C MET A 168 4.11 -15.01 -19.26
N PRO A 169 5.16 -14.83 -18.44
CA PRO A 169 5.95 -13.61 -18.45
C PRO A 169 6.73 -13.45 -19.78
N PRO A 170 6.87 -12.22 -20.30
CA PRO A 170 7.61 -11.98 -21.54
C PRO A 170 9.13 -12.16 -21.36
N SER A 171 9.67 -11.94 -20.15
CA SER A 171 11.11 -11.98 -19.90
C SER A 171 11.57 -13.29 -19.25
N LYS A 172 12.71 -13.81 -19.71
CA LYS A 172 13.41 -14.92 -19.04
C LYS A 172 13.87 -14.53 -17.64
N SER A 173 13.97 -15.53 -16.75
CA SER A 173 14.30 -15.26 -15.34
C SER A 173 15.29 -16.23 -14.72
N CYS A 174 16.25 -15.69 -13.97
CA CYS A 174 17.11 -16.50 -13.10
C CYS A 174 16.34 -17.21 -11.98
N ALA A 175 15.04 -16.96 -11.84
CA ALA A 175 14.15 -17.69 -10.94
C ALA A 175 13.82 -19.10 -11.45
N GLU A 176 14.10 -19.41 -12.71
CA GLU A 176 13.90 -20.76 -13.30
C GLU A 176 14.67 -21.84 -12.52
N ARG A 177 15.86 -21.52 -12.00
CA ARG A 177 16.64 -22.43 -11.12
C ARG A 177 15.95 -22.75 -9.79
N LEU A 178 14.92 -21.98 -9.43
CA LEU A 178 14.09 -22.17 -8.23
C LEU A 178 12.71 -22.75 -8.58
N GLY A 179 12.51 -23.21 -9.83
CA GLY A 179 11.26 -23.77 -10.32
C GLY A 179 10.19 -22.71 -10.66
N LEU A 180 10.57 -21.46 -10.90
CA LEU A 180 9.64 -20.36 -11.20
C LEU A 180 9.86 -19.80 -12.61
N CYS A 181 8.79 -19.58 -13.38
CA CYS A 181 8.83 -18.91 -14.69
C CYS A 181 9.32 -17.46 -14.60
N GLY A 182 9.22 -16.85 -13.41
CA GLY A 182 9.65 -15.49 -13.11
C GLY A 182 9.29 -15.12 -11.68
N VAL A 183 9.55 -13.87 -11.28
CA VAL A 183 9.02 -13.33 -10.01
C VAL A 183 8.35 -12.00 -10.28
N SER A 184 9.08 -10.95 -10.68
CA SER A 184 8.51 -9.61 -10.82
C SER A 184 7.32 -9.57 -11.80
N GLU A 185 7.50 -9.98 -13.05
CA GLU A 185 6.41 -9.96 -14.04
C GLU A 185 5.23 -10.86 -13.68
N PRO A 186 5.40 -12.17 -13.42
CA PRO A 186 4.26 -13.05 -13.16
C PRO A 186 3.53 -12.69 -11.85
N CYS A 187 4.24 -12.20 -10.82
CA CYS A 187 3.57 -11.73 -9.62
C CYS A 187 2.79 -10.43 -9.86
N ALA A 188 3.28 -9.53 -10.72
CA ALA A 188 2.55 -8.32 -11.08
C ALA A 188 1.27 -8.67 -11.85
N THR A 189 1.38 -9.51 -12.90
CA THR A 189 0.24 -9.87 -13.75
C THR A 189 -0.82 -10.68 -13.01
N ALA A 190 -0.40 -11.63 -12.17
CA ALA A 190 -1.32 -12.52 -11.44
C ALA A 190 -2.31 -11.78 -10.52
N LEU A 191 -1.92 -10.60 -10.01
CA LEU A 191 -2.78 -9.79 -9.12
C LEU A 191 -3.36 -8.54 -9.80
N SER A 192 -2.93 -8.25 -11.02
CA SER A 192 -3.46 -7.12 -11.79
C SER A 192 -4.84 -7.43 -12.36
N ARG A 193 -5.63 -6.39 -12.65
CA ARG A 193 -7.02 -6.58 -13.12
C ARG A 193 -7.07 -6.86 -14.61
N GLU A 194 -6.21 -6.20 -15.40
CA GLU A 194 -6.19 -6.36 -16.85
C GLU A 194 -5.12 -7.35 -17.33
N GLY A 195 -4.15 -7.70 -16.47
CA GLY A 195 -3.04 -8.59 -16.85
C GLY A 195 -2.00 -7.91 -17.74
N VAL A 196 -2.04 -6.58 -17.87
CA VAL A 196 -1.23 -5.84 -18.85
C VAL A 196 -0.03 -5.21 -18.16
N LEU A 197 1.17 -5.57 -18.60
CA LEU A 197 2.41 -4.93 -18.14
C LEU A 197 2.52 -3.52 -18.73
N ILE A 198 2.68 -2.54 -17.84
CA ILE A 198 3.06 -1.16 -18.19
C ILE A 198 4.56 -0.93 -18.02
N LEU A 199 5.22 -1.75 -17.20
CA LEU A 199 6.67 -1.83 -17.09
C LEU A 199 7.06 -3.30 -17.04
N GLU A 200 7.71 -3.76 -18.11
CA GLU A 200 8.36 -5.07 -18.14
C GLU A 200 9.51 -5.13 -17.13
N LYS A 201 10.01 -6.35 -16.89
CA LYS A 201 11.10 -6.64 -15.96
C LYS A 201 12.27 -5.68 -16.12
N THR A 202 12.39 -4.78 -15.14
CA THR A 202 13.47 -3.80 -15.08
C THR A 202 14.30 -4.02 -13.83
N VAL A 203 15.62 -4.19 -14.00
CA VAL A 203 16.55 -4.42 -12.88
C VAL A 203 17.11 -3.08 -12.38
N PHE A 204 16.97 -2.87 -11.07
CA PHE A 204 17.50 -1.73 -10.32
C PHE A 204 18.45 -2.26 -9.24
N GLY A 205 19.74 -2.38 -9.60
CA GLY A 205 20.76 -2.97 -8.72
C GLY A 205 20.43 -4.41 -8.34
N ARG A 206 20.05 -4.63 -7.08
CA ARG A 206 19.68 -5.95 -6.53
C ARG A 206 18.18 -6.25 -6.56
N VAL A 207 17.36 -5.28 -6.97
CA VAL A 207 15.90 -5.37 -7.04
C VAL A 207 15.47 -5.41 -8.51
N THR A 208 14.38 -6.07 -8.79
CA THR A 208 13.76 -6.16 -10.11
C THR A 208 12.30 -5.83 -9.96
N ILE A 209 11.83 -4.88 -10.75
CA ILE A 209 10.46 -4.37 -10.72
C ILE A 209 9.79 -4.68 -12.05
N ALA A 210 8.54 -5.09 -11.97
CA ALA A 210 7.58 -5.06 -13.07
C ALA A 210 6.30 -4.41 -12.55
N ILE A 211 5.56 -3.72 -13.42
CA ILE A 211 4.31 -3.06 -13.04
C ILE A 211 3.23 -3.46 -14.03
N ALA A 212 2.10 -3.92 -13.51
CA ALA A 212 0.93 -4.32 -14.28
C ALA A 212 -0.31 -3.54 -13.86
N LYS A 213 -1.29 -3.42 -14.77
CA LYS A 213 -2.64 -2.90 -14.52
C LYS A 213 -3.68 -3.99 -14.77
#